data_AF-A0A9Q8VF48-F1
#
_entry.id   AF-A0A9Q8VF48-F1
#
_cell.length_a   1.000
_cell.length_b   1.000
_cell.length_c   1.000
_cell.angle_alpha   90.00
_cell.angle_beta   90.00
_cell.angle_gamma   90.00
#
_symmetry.space_group_name_H-M   'P 1'
#
loop_
_entity.id
_entity.type
_entity.pdbx_description
1 polymer ?
#
loop_
_entity_poly.entity_id
_entity_poly.type
_entity_poly.pdbx_seq_one_letter_code
_entity_poly.pdbx_strand_id
1 'polypeptide(L)'
;MERRRIHVFRWDTDMELIIMGNKTCFIVRSTEAYLADSPQLQERYLFLLEVARNFELDGHTVEDLYDWAVEPVLPVFRIIQPPMGEEPSFLHEYLFPTTLAYTLRADSGRLTAVPDEREIRSRFGVVLPVDSFSTWPCFHPREIQLVPPCSPAIGPPPSQTPNKVLMSDGTVAFLKLIHQGEKSILKRELETYAKSKPVPSATRCPSRVSKD
;
A
#
# COMPACT_ATOMS: atom_id res chain seq x y z
N MET A 1 12.33 -13.61 1.87
CA MET A 1 12.57 -12.33 2.57
C MET A 1 11.73 -11.27 1.85
N GLU A 2 10.55 -11.01 2.39
CA GLU A 2 9.50 -10.20 1.79
C GLU A 2 9.75 -8.72 2.11
N ARG A 3 9.86 -7.87 1.09
CA ARG A 3 9.89 -6.41 1.31
C ARG A 3 8.47 -5.93 1.50
N ARG A 4 7.93 -6.06 2.71
CA ARG A 4 6.83 -5.20 3.17
C ARG A 4 7.35 -3.77 3.10
N ARG A 5 6.91 -2.97 2.12
CA ARG A 5 7.23 -1.54 2.09
C ARG A 5 6.43 -0.86 3.18
N ILE A 6 7.02 -0.82 4.37
CA ILE A 6 6.51 -0.09 5.52
C ILE A 6 7.31 1.19 5.58
N HIS A 7 6.62 2.30 5.30
CA HIS A 7 7.18 3.63 5.41
C HIS A 7 7.04 4.08 6.85
N VAL A 8 8.06 3.85 7.68
CA VAL A 8 8.17 4.48 9.00
C VAL A 8 8.67 5.91 8.78
N PHE A 9 7.78 6.92 8.79
CA PHE A 9 8.17 8.33 8.73
C PHE A 9 8.05 9.01 10.11
N ARG A 10 9.20 9.07 10.80
CA ARG A 10 9.87 10.26 11.39
C ARG A 10 9.04 11.31 12.18
N TRP A 11 8.89 11.07 13.48
CA TRP A 11 9.53 11.80 14.61
C TRP A 11 9.91 10.73 15.65
N ASP A 12 10.97 10.92 16.45
CA ASP A 12 11.76 9.83 17.09
C ASP A 12 10.93 8.63 17.61
N THR A 13 9.79 8.84 18.27
CA THR A 13 8.97 7.78 18.87
C THR A 13 7.58 7.60 18.24
N ASP A 14 7.36 8.05 17.00
CA ASP A 14 6.10 7.89 16.28
C ASP A 14 6.11 6.66 15.36
N MET A 15 5.05 5.88 15.43
CA MET A 15 4.86 4.68 14.60
C MET A 15 3.63 4.85 13.71
N GLU A 16 3.78 4.54 12.43
CA GLU A 16 2.67 4.37 11.48
C GLU A 16 2.88 3.07 10.70
N LEU A 17 1.92 2.16 10.80
CA LEU A 17 1.88 0.90 10.08
C LEU A 17 0.67 0.88 9.16
N ILE A 18 0.92 0.58 7.89
CA ILE A 18 -0.10 0.52 6.85
C ILE A 18 -0.28 -0.92 6.39
N ILE A 19 -1.51 -1.43 6.49
CA ILE A 19 -1.87 -2.82 6.19
C ILE A 19 -2.92 -2.79 5.09
N MET A 20 -2.69 -3.54 4.02
CA MET A 20 -3.64 -3.68 2.92
C MET A 20 -4.26 -5.07 2.98
N GLY A 21 -5.59 -5.15 2.93
CA GLY A 21 -6.32 -6.42 2.88
C GLY A 21 -7.77 -6.20 2.49
N ASN A 22 -8.34 -7.10 1.68
CA ASN A 22 -9.76 -7.07 1.28
C ASN A 22 -10.26 -5.68 0.79
N LYS A 23 -9.52 -5.05 -0.14
CA LYS A 23 -9.82 -3.69 -0.67
C LYS A 23 -9.89 -2.59 0.41
N THR A 24 -9.42 -2.90 1.62
CA THR A 24 -9.40 -2.02 2.78
C THR A 24 -7.94 -1.71 3.15
N CYS A 25 -7.70 -0.46 3.50
CA CYS A 25 -6.43 0.01 4.04
C CYS A 25 -6.60 0.25 5.54
N PHE A 26 -5.81 -0.41 6.37
CA PHE A 26 -5.76 -0.12 7.79
C PHE A 26 -4.52 0.70 8.08
N ILE A 27 -4.70 1.78 8.82
CA ILE A 27 -3.59 2.60 9.30
C ILE A 27 -3.57 2.50 10.81
N VAL A 28 -2.50 1.91 11.36
CA VAL A 28 -2.29 1.78 12.79
C VAL A 28 -1.22 2.76 13.19
N ARG A 29 -1.51 3.60 14.19
CA ARG A 29 -0.59 4.61 14.69
C ARG A 29 -0.35 4.45 16.17
N SER A 30 0.86 4.77 16.61
CA SER A 30 1.15 4.91 18.03
C SER A 30 2.14 6.04 18.25
N THR A 31 2.09 6.59 19.45
CA THR A 31 3.10 7.52 19.98
C THR A 31 3.39 7.10 21.40
N GLU A 32 4.55 7.48 21.91
CA GLU A 32 4.91 7.22 23.31
C GLU A 32 3.87 7.80 24.30
N ALA A 33 3.34 8.99 24.00
CA ALA A 33 2.35 9.66 24.84
C ALA A 33 1.06 8.86 25.02
N TYR A 34 0.66 8.05 24.02
CA TYR A 34 -0.52 7.20 24.11
C TYR A 34 -0.35 5.97 24.99
N LEU A 35 0.88 5.71 25.44
CA LEU A 35 1.23 4.56 26.29
C LEU A 35 1.64 4.99 27.70
N ALA A 36 1.61 6.28 28.02
CA ALA A 36 2.07 6.85 29.30
C ALA A 36 1.35 6.24 30.52
N ASP A 37 0.12 5.79 30.37
CA ASP A 37 -0.66 5.13 31.43
C ASP A 37 -0.20 3.69 31.74
N SER A 38 0.76 3.16 30.98
CA SER A 38 1.36 1.85 31.21
C SER A 38 2.86 1.85 30.92
N PRO A 39 3.72 2.01 31.95
CA PRO A 39 5.17 2.01 31.80
C PRO A 39 5.72 0.77 31.09
N GLN A 40 5.10 -0.40 31.32
CA GLN A 40 5.49 -1.66 30.69
C GLN A 40 5.22 -1.66 29.17
N LEU A 41 4.07 -1.14 28.75
CA LEU A 41 3.75 -1.02 27.31
C LEU A 41 4.60 0.04 26.64
N GLN A 42 4.87 1.15 27.34
CA GLN A 42 5.76 2.20 26.86
C GLN A 42 7.19 1.68 26.66
N GLU A 43 7.75 0.96 27.63
CA GLU A 43 9.08 0.35 27.53
C GLU A 43 9.15 -0.67 26.38
N ARG A 44 8.14 -1.55 26.26
CA ARG A 44 8.06 -2.51 25.16
C ARG A 44 7.97 -1.82 23.80
N TYR A 45 7.19 -0.75 23.70
CA TYR A 45 7.06 0.04 22.48
C TYR A 45 8.38 0.67 22.05
N LEU A 46 9.08 1.35 22.97
CA LEU A 46 10.37 1.97 22.68
C LEU A 46 11.43 0.94 22.28
N PHE A 47 11.45 -0.22 22.95
CA PHE A 47 12.32 -1.32 22.57
C PHE A 47 12.04 -1.81 21.13
N LEU A 48 10.76 -2.02 20.79
CA LEU A 48 10.36 -2.47 19.45
C LEU A 48 10.65 -1.43 18.36
N LEU A 49 10.56 -0.13 18.67
CA LEU A 49 11.02 0.92 17.77
C LEU A 49 12.54 0.85 17.54
N GLU A 50 13.31 0.53 18.57
CA GLU A 50 14.76 0.36 18.45
C GLU A 50 15.12 -0.88 17.61
N VAL A 51 14.40 -1.99 17.80
CA VAL A 51 14.49 -3.16 16.90
C VAL A 51 14.22 -2.75 15.45
N ALA A 52 13.15 -1.96 15.20
CA ALA A 52 12.80 -1.52 13.85
C ALA A 52 13.87 -0.64 13.20
N ARG A 53 14.56 0.19 13.98
CA ARG A 53 15.67 1.03 13.51
C ARG A 53 16.91 0.21 13.16
N ASN A 54 17.19 -0.82 13.94
CA ASN A 54 18.36 -1.68 13.76
C ASN A 54 18.08 -2.91 12.89
N PHE A 55 16.83 -3.09 12.43
CA PHE A 55 16.28 -4.26 11.75
C PHE A 55 16.21 -5.53 12.61
N GLU A 56 17.21 -5.75 13.47
CA GLU A 56 17.28 -6.86 14.42
C GLU A 56 18.03 -6.40 15.68
N LEU A 57 17.53 -6.78 16.85
CA LEU A 57 18.17 -6.49 18.15
C LEU A 57 17.77 -7.55 19.18
N ASP A 58 18.73 -8.12 19.90
CA ASP A 58 18.49 -9.12 20.95
C ASP A 58 17.62 -10.32 20.53
N GLY A 59 17.75 -10.74 19.26
CA GLY A 59 16.96 -11.83 18.68
C GLY A 59 15.52 -11.45 18.29
N HIS A 60 15.15 -10.18 18.45
CA HIS A 60 13.92 -9.60 17.93
C HIS A 60 14.12 -8.98 16.57
N THR A 61 13.09 -9.04 15.73
CA THR A 61 13.10 -8.45 14.39
C THR A 61 11.95 -7.43 14.22
N VAL A 62 11.95 -6.70 13.12
CA VAL A 62 10.89 -5.73 12.82
C VAL A 62 9.50 -6.39 12.77
N GLU A 63 9.45 -7.69 12.46
CA GLU A 63 8.24 -8.49 12.51
C GLU A 63 7.59 -8.52 13.91
N ASP A 64 8.38 -8.52 14.99
CA ASP A 64 7.85 -8.46 16.36
C ASP A 64 7.09 -7.15 16.63
N LEU A 65 7.57 -6.03 16.07
CA LEU A 65 6.85 -4.76 16.14
C LEU A 65 5.53 -4.84 15.38
N TYR A 66 5.53 -5.49 14.21
CA TYR A 66 4.32 -5.65 13.42
C TYR A 66 3.29 -6.51 14.13
N ASP A 67 3.70 -7.67 14.65
CA ASP A 67 2.80 -8.59 15.32
C ASP A 67 2.20 -7.95 16.58
N TRP A 68 3.03 -7.25 17.37
CA TRP A 68 2.60 -6.50 18.55
C TRP A 68 1.59 -5.38 18.20
N ALA A 69 1.85 -4.61 17.15
CA ALA A 69 0.99 -3.50 16.77
C ALA A 69 -0.33 -3.94 16.12
N VAL A 70 -0.34 -5.09 15.45
CA VAL A 70 -1.51 -5.62 14.73
C VAL A 70 -2.46 -6.36 15.67
N GLU A 71 -1.98 -6.96 16.75
CA GLU A 71 -2.79 -7.77 17.67
C GLU A 71 -4.12 -7.11 18.08
N PRO A 72 -4.16 -5.82 18.50
CA PRO A 72 -5.40 -5.18 18.93
C PRO A 72 -6.42 -4.94 17.81
N VAL A 73 -5.98 -4.89 16.54
CA VAL A 73 -6.85 -4.64 15.38
C VAL A 73 -7.29 -5.93 14.66
N LEU A 74 -6.71 -7.09 14.99
CA LEU A 74 -7.10 -8.38 14.41
C LEU A 74 -8.61 -8.68 14.49
N PRO A 75 -9.33 -8.38 15.59
CA PRO A 75 -10.78 -8.61 15.65
C PRO A 75 -11.55 -7.86 14.56
N VAL A 76 -11.10 -6.66 14.19
CA VAL A 76 -11.72 -5.84 13.12
C VAL A 76 -11.56 -6.53 11.77
N PHE A 77 -10.37 -7.09 11.50
CA PHE A 77 -10.10 -7.80 10.24
C PHE A 77 -11.04 -8.99 10.04
N ARG A 78 -11.45 -9.66 11.12
CA ARG A 78 -12.37 -10.81 11.06
C ARG A 78 -13.81 -10.40 10.71
N ILE A 79 -14.22 -9.19 11.06
CA ILE A 79 -15.56 -8.66 10.75
C ILE A 79 -15.63 -8.27 9.27
N ILE A 80 -14.54 -7.76 8.72
CA ILE A 80 -14.43 -7.34 7.32
C ILE A 80 -14.18 -8.59 6.47
N GLN A 81 -15.24 -9.39 6.32
CA GLN A 81 -15.23 -10.55 5.43
C GLN A 81 -14.85 -10.11 4.02
N PRO A 82 -14.02 -10.89 3.30
CA PRO A 82 -13.80 -10.62 1.89
C PRO A 82 -15.14 -10.73 1.14
N PRO A 83 -15.38 -9.88 0.12
CA PRO A 83 -16.46 -10.17 -0.81
C PRO A 83 -16.20 -11.56 -1.41
N MET A 84 -17.13 -12.50 -1.19
CA MET A 84 -17.12 -13.79 -1.87
C MET A 84 -17.45 -13.55 -3.34
N GLY A 85 -16.45 -13.25 -4.16
CA GLY A 85 -16.64 -13.08 -5.59
C GLY A 85 -15.34 -12.84 -6.34
N GLU A 86 -15.25 -13.43 -7.53
CA GLU A 86 -14.23 -13.16 -8.55
C GLU A 86 -14.51 -11.83 -9.29
N GLU A 87 -15.02 -10.82 -8.59
CA GLU A 87 -15.32 -9.56 -9.25
C GLU A 87 -14.04 -8.87 -9.70
N PRO A 88 -14.04 -8.30 -10.92
CA PRO A 88 -12.95 -7.46 -11.41
C PRO A 88 -12.58 -6.42 -10.37
N SER A 89 -11.30 -6.43 -9.96
CA SER A 89 -10.77 -5.34 -9.14
C SER A 89 -10.26 -4.22 -10.03
N PHE A 90 -10.61 -2.98 -9.71
CA PHE A 90 -10.24 -1.80 -10.50
C PHE A 90 -9.12 -1.01 -9.83
N LEU A 91 -8.34 -0.28 -10.61
CA LEU A 91 -7.26 0.57 -10.11
C LEU A 91 -7.78 1.60 -9.09
N HIS A 92 -9.02 2.06 -9.26
CA HIS A 92 -9.71 2.91 -8.30
C HIS A 92 -9.71 2.34 -6.87
N GLU A 93 -10.00 1.06 -6.70
CA GLU A 93 -10.08 0.41 -5.38
C GLU A 93 -8.70 0.32 -4.72
N TYR A 94 -7.64 0.24 -5.51
CA TYR A 94 -6.27 0.24 -5.02
C TYR A 94 -5.77 1.64 -4.65
N LEU A 95 -6.11 2.65 -5.45
CA LEU A 95 -5.70 4.04 -5.23
C LEU A 95 -6.51 4.73 -4.12
N PHE A 96 -7.80 4.36 -4.00
CA PHE A 96 -8.77 4.94 -3.08
C PHE A 96 -9.47 3.83 -2.27
N PRO A 97 -8.72 3.01 -1.52
CA PRO A 97 -9.33 1.97 -0.71
C PRO A 97 -10.15 2.60 0.42
N THR A 98 -11.20 1.90 0.84
CA THR A 98 -11.82 2.18 2.14
C THR A 98 -10.72 2.15 3.19
N THR A 99 -10.56 3.23 3.96
CA THR A 99 -9.47 3.33 4.91
C THR A 99 -10.00 3.45 6.32
N LEU A 100 -9.49 2.58 7.21
CA LEU A 100 -9.83 2.55 8.63
C LEU A 100 -8.55 2.86 9.41
N ALA A 101 -8.55 3.96 10.15
CA ALA A 101 -7.41 4.36 10.96
C ALA A 101 -7.66 4.06 12.44
N TYR A 102 -6.62 3.63 13.13
CA TYR A 102 -6.62 3.29 14.55
C TYR A 102 -5.39 3.87 15.22
N THR A 103 -5.56 4.29 16.47
CA THR A 103 -4.47 4.65 17.37
C THR A 103 -4.36 3.59 18.46
N LEU A 104 -3.14 3.09 18.67
CA LEU A 104 -2.83 2.21 19.79
C LEU A 104 -2.66 3.02 21.06
N ARG A 105 -3.33 2.60 22.13
CA ARG A 105 -3.31 3.26 23.43
C ARG A 105 -3.18 2.25 24.56
N ALA A 106 -2.55 2.68 25.65
CA ALA A 106 -2.65 1.97 26.90
C ALA A 106 -4.02 2.24 27.54
N ASP A 107 -4.73 1.19 27.90
CA ASP A 107 -5.92 1.25 28.74
C ASP A 107 -5.79 0.18 29.81
N SER A 108 -5.70 0.61 31.07
CA SER A 108 -5.67 -0.30 32.23
C SER A 108 -4.59 -1.40 32.12
N GLY A 109 -3.42 -1.04 31.59
CA GLY A 109 -2.29 -1.96 31.38
C GLY A 109 -2.39 -2.84 30.12
N ARG A 110 -3.41 -2.64 29.27
CA ARG A 110 -3.60 -3.38 28.01
C ARG A 110 -3.42 -2.47 26.81
N LEU A 111 -2.88 -3.03 25.73
CA LEU A 111 -2.82 -2.35 24.44
C LEU A 111 -4.18 -2.44 23.75
N THR A 112 -4.75 -1.29 23.40
CA THR A 112 -6.07 -1.20 22.77
C THR A 112 -6.01 -0.37 21.49
N ALA A 113 -6.82 -0.75 20.50
CA ALA A 113 -6.98 0.03 19.27
C ALA A 113 -8.23 0.91 19.37
N VAL A 114 -8.03 2.22 19.24
CA VAL A 114 -9.11 3.22 19.25
C VAL A 114 -9.25 3.81 17.85
N PRO A 115 -10.47 3.92 17.27
CA PRO A 115 -10.66 4.56 15.99
C PRO A 115 -10.04 5.96 15.93
N ASP A 116 -9.38 6.26 14.82
CA ASP A 116 -8.70 7.52 14.56
C ASP A 116 -9.42 8.27 13.43
N GLU A 117 -10.06 9.38 13.78
CA GLU A 117 -10.85 10.19 12.85
C GLU A 117 -10.02 11.24 12.09
N ARG A 118 -8.68 11.25 12.29
CA ARG A 118 -7.81 12.16 11.55
C ARG A 118 -7.95 11.96 10.04
N GLU A 119 -7.91 13.08 9.31
CA GLU A 119 -8.00 13.06 7.85
C GLU A 119 -6.90 12.16 7.26
N ILE A 120 -7.34 11.18 6.47
CA ILE A 120 -6.45 10.25 5.78
C ILE A 120 -6.00 10.91 4.48
N ARG A 121 -4.71 11.24 4.41
CA ARG A 121 -4.12 11.76 3.19
C ARG A 121 -3.93 10.67 2.15
N SER A 122 -4.15 11.01 0.88
CA SER A 122 -3.84 10.10 -0.25
C SER A 122 -2.36 9.72 -0.21
N ARG A 123 -2.03 8.43 -0.38
CA ARG A 123 -0.62 7.96 -0.44
C ARG A 123 0.06 8.24 -1.78
N PHE A 124 -0.73 8.52 -2.80
CA PHE A 124 -0.30 8.59 -4.20
C PHE A 124 -0.61 9.96 -4.81
N GLY A 125 0.15 10.25 -5.86
CA GLY A 125 -0.03 11.43 -6.70
C GLY A 125 0.83 12.61 -6.28
N VAL A 126 1.01 13.51 -7.25
CA VAL A 126 1.61 14.83 -7.07
C VAL A 126 0.72 15.84 -7.76
N VAL A 127 0.64 17.05 -7.19
CA VAL A 127 -0.13 18.14 -7.80
C VAL A 127 0.73 18.79 -8.89
N LEU A 128 0.25 18.73 -10.13
CA LEU A 128 0.82 19.44 -11.28
C LEU A 128 -0.16 20.50 -11.79
N PRO A 129 0.33 21.59 -12.41
CA PRO A 129 -0.52 22.55 -13.12
C PRO A 129 -1.31 21.90 -14.25
N VAL A 130 -2.51 22.41 -14.53
CA VAL A 130 -3.44 21.86 -15.56
C VAL A 130 -2.76 21.75 -16.94
N ASP A 131 -1.94 22.73 -17.29
CA ASP A 131 -1.22 22.79 -18.57
C ASP A 131 -0.19 21.65 -18.74
N SER A 132 0.14 20.92 -17.67
CA SER A 132 1.06 19.78 -17.72
C SER A 132 0.42 18.50 -18.28
N PHE A 133 -0.91 18.47 -18.40
CA PHE A 133 -1.67 17.25 -18.75
C PHE A 133 -2.24 17.24 -20.17
N SER A 134 -2.26 18.37 -20.88
CA SER A 134 -3.01 18.54 -22.14
C SER A 134 -2.55 17.67 -23.31
N THR A 135 -1.37 17.03 -23.21
CA THR A 135 -0.77 16.18 -24.24
C THR A 135 -0.96 14.68 -24.00
N TRP A 136 -1.47 14.25 -22.84
CA TRP A 136 -1.55 12.84 -22.46
C TRP A 136 -2.99 12.35 -22.38
N PRO A 137 -3.30 11.16 -22.91
CA PRO A 137 -4.59 10.51 -22.64
C PRO A 137 -4.77 10.35 -21.13
N CYS A 138 -5.91 10.82 -20.62
CA CYS A 138 -6.27 10.71 -19.22
C CYS A 138 -7.38 9.66 -19.10
N PHE A 139 -7.23 8.73 -18.15
CA PHE A 139 -8.19 7.66 -17.92
C PHE A 139 -8.72 7.75 -16.50
N HIS A 140 -10.01 7.49 -16.32
CA HIS A 140 -10.55 7.42 -14.98
C HIS A 140 -10.09 6.10 -14.32
N PRO A 141 -9.66 6.08 -13.03
CA PRO A 141 -9.18 4.85 -12.39
C PRO A 141 -10.18 3.68 -12.34
N ARG A 142 -11.48 3.95 -12.54
CA ARG A 142 -12.54 2.92 -12.64
C ARG A 142 -12.62 2.26 -14.02
N GLU A 143 -11.96 2.80 -15.02
CA GLU A 143 -11.89 2.24 -16.38
C GLU A 143 -10.72 1.26 -16.53
N ILE A 144 -9.85 1.20 -15.53
CA ILE A 144 -8.61 0.43 -15.54
C ILE A 144 -8.76 -0.74 -14.58
N GLN A 145 -8.75 -1.97 -15.11
CA GLN A 145 -8.84 -3.19 -14.32
C GLN A 145 -7.44 -3.63 -13.86
N LEU A 146 -7.32 -4.11 -12.63
CA LEU A 146 -6.10 -4.72 -12.14
C LEU A 146 -5.94 -6.11 -12.75
N VAL A 147 -4.75 -6.42 -13.26
CA VAL A 147 -4.42 -7.79 -13.66
C VAL A 147 -4.14 -8.58 -12.37
N PRO A 148 -4.89 -9.66 -12.06
CA PRO A 148 -4.63 -10.45 -10.87
C PRO A 148 -3.20 -10.95 -10.89
N PRO A 149 -2.45 -10.82 -9.77
CA PRO A 149 -1.14 -11.44 -9.71
C PRO A 149 -1.33 -12.95 -9.79
N CYS A 150 -0.59 -13.63 -10.69
CA CYS A 150 -0.55 -15.09 -10.67
C CYS A 150 0.03 -15.51 -9.31
N SER A 151 -0.79 -16.13 -8.45
CA SER A 151 -0.32 -16.73 -7.22
C SER A 151 0.68 -17.83 -7.57
N PRO A 152 1.97 -17.72 -7.22
CA PRO A 152 2.91 -18.81 -7.42
C PRO A 152 2.49 -19.97 -6.50
N ALA A 153 2.54 -21.20 -7.02
CA ALA A 153 2.24 -22.41 -6.24
C ALA A 153 3.23 -22.61 -5.09
N ILE A 154 4.44 -22.05 -5.20
CA ILE A 154 5.52 -22.09 -4.21
C ILE A 154 6.25 -20.74 -4.27
N GLY A 155 6.35 -20.06 -3.14
CA GLY A 155 7.05 -18.78 -3.01
C GLY A 155 6.32 -17.79 -2.12
N PRO A 156 6.94 -16.64 -1.78
CA PRO A 156 6.25 -15.59 -1.06
C PRO A 156 5.05 -15.10 -1.89
N PRO A 157 3.96 -14.64 -1.25
CA PRO A 157 2.83 -14.08 -1.96
C PRO A 157 3.30 -12.94 -2.89
N PRO A 158 2.68 -12.79 -4.06
CA PRO A 158 3.08 -11.77 -5.02
C PRO A 158 2.98 -10.38 -4.39
N SER A 159 3.86 -9.47 -4.82
CA SER A 159 3.80 -8.04 -4.45
C SER A 159 2.34 -7.56 -4.56
N GLN A 160 1.78 -7.07 -3.45
CA GLN A 160 0.42 -6.54 -3.44
C GLN A 160 0.30 -5.24 -4.24
N THR A 161 1.42 -4.61 -4.62
CA THR A 161 1.41 -3.47 -5.53
C THR A 161 1.22 -3.94 -6.98
N PRO A 162 0.14 -3.51 -7.67
CA PRO A 162 -0.09 -3.85 -9.06
C PRO A 162 1.00 -3.24 -9.95
N ASN A 163 1.56 -4.05 -10.84
CA ASN A 163 2.56 -3.63 -11.83
C ASN A 163 2.01 -3.62 -13.26
N LYS A 164 0.84 -4.22 -13.48
CA LYS A 164 0.16 -4.32 -14.76
C LYS A 164 -1.33 -4.07 -14.58
N VAL A 165 -1.92 -3.45 -15.59
CA VAL A 165 -3.34 -3.15 -15.66
C VAL A 165 -3.89 -3.48 -17.03
N LEU A 166 -5.18 -3.78 -17.08
CA LEU A 166 -5.95 -4.01 -18.29
C LEU A 166 -6.80 -2.76 -18.57
N MET A 167 -6.59 -2.18 -19.74
CA MET A 167 -7.34 -1.04 -20.26
C MET A 167 -8.69 -1.51 -20.84
N SER A 168 -9.65 -0.61 -21.00
CA SER A 168 -10.99 -0.92 -21.53
C SER A 168 -11.01 -1.47 -22.96
N ASP A 169 -9.96 -1.20 -23.75
CA ASP A 169 -9.77 -1.71 -25.11
C ASP A 169 -9.11 -3.11 -25.15
N GLY A 170 -8.82 -3.69 -23.98
CA GLY A 170 -8.13 -4.97 -23.83
C GLY A 170 -6.60 -4.86 -23.83
N THR A 171 -6.03 -3.66 -23.95
CA THR A 171 -4.58 -3.45 -23.90
C THR A 171 -4.05 -3.68 -22.49
N VAL A 172 -3.00 -4.48 -22.35
CA VAL A 172 -2.27 -4.62 -21.08
C VAL A 172 -1.16 -3.57 -21.02
N ALA A 173 -1.15 -2.75 -19.98
CA ALA A 173 -0.15 -1.71 -19.75
C ALA A 173 0.61 -1.94 -18.44
N PHE A 174 1.84 -1.42 -18.37
CA PHE A 174 2.59 -1.35 -17.12
C PHE A 174 2.11 -0.17 -16.29
N LEU A 175 1.82 -0.43 -15.01
CA LEU A 175 1.44 0.60 -14.06
C LEU A 175 2.67 1.10 -13.32
N LYS A 176 2.87 2.41 -13.37
CA LYS A 176 3.84 3.10 -12.52
C LYS A 176 3.11 4.03 -11.56
N LEU A 177 3.25 3.75 -10.26
CA LEU A 177 2.72 4.60 -9.20
C LEU A 177 3.73 5.71 -8.89
N ILE A 178 3.20 6.92 -8.72
CA ILE A 178 3.97 8.09 -8.30
C ILE A 178 3.54 8.43 -6.88
N HIS A 179 4.50 8.47 -5.96
CA HIS A 179 4.28 8.79 -4.57
C HIS A 179 4.34 10.30 -4.32
N GLN A 180 3.81 10.71 -3.17
CA GLN A 180 3.98 12.09 -2.71
C GLN A 180 5.47 12.48 -2.66
N GLY A 181 5.78 13.70 -3.06
CA GLY A 181 7.15 14.20 -3.12
C GLY A 181 7.93 13.83 -4.39
N GLU A 182 7.45 12.89 -5.21
CA GLU A 182 8.14 12.45 -6.44
C GLU A 182 7.91 13.38 -7.65
N LYS A 183 7.65 14.66 -7.42
CA LYS A 183 7.32 15.64 -8.47
C LYS A 183 8.42 15.77 -9.52
N SER A 184 9.68 15.79 -9.10
CA SER A 184 10.84 15.88 -10.00
C SER A 184 11.01 14.62 -10.85
N ILE A 185 10.75 13.45 -10.25
CA ILE A 185 10.79 12.16 -10.94
C ILE A 185 9.71 12.15 -12.02
N LEU A 186 8.46 12.47 -11.68
CA LEU A 186 7.37 12.49 -12.65
C LEU A 186 7.65 13.44 -13.82
N LYS A 187 8.12 14.66 -13.55
CA LYS A 187 8.46 15.62 -14.62
C LYS A 187 9.49 15.06 -15.59
N ARG A 188 10.59 14.50 -15.08
CA ARG A 188 11.65 13.90 -15.89
C ARG A 188 11.13 12.74 -16.75
N GLU A 189 10.21 11.93 -16.21
CA GLU A 189 9.62 10.83 -16.96
C GLU A 189 8.70 11.30 -18.06
N LEU A 190 7.81 12.26 -17.78
CA LEU A 190 6.93 12.85 -18.79
C LEU A 190 7.75 13.50 -19.92
N GLU A 191 8.83 14.21 -19.59
CA GLU A 191 9.75 14.76 -20.60
C GLU A 191 10.44 13.68 -21.44
N THR A 192 10.76 12.54 -20.83
CA THR A 192 11.37 11.40 -21.54
C THR A 192 10.37 10.79 -22.51
N TYR A 193 9.14 10.55 -22.06
CA TYR A 193 8.08 9.99 -22.92
C TYR A 193 7.65 10.98 -24.01
N ALA A 194 7.63 12.29 -23.75
CA ALA A 194 7.30 13.30 -24.75
C ALA A 194 8.31 13.32 -25.91
N LYS A 195 9.57 12.95 -25.65
CA LYS A 195 10.63 12.87 -26.67
C LYS A 195 10.56 11.56 -27.48
N SER A 196 9.94 10.51 -26.94
CA SER A 196 9.69 9.28 -27.70
C SER A 196 8.45 9.41 -28.56
N LYS A 197 8.56 9.11 -29.86
CA LYS A 197 7.37 8.99 -30.73
C LYS A 197 6.50 7.82 -30.24
N PRO A 198 5.16 7.91 -30.35
CA PRO A 198 4.31 6.75 -30.07
C PRO A 198 4.72 5.61 -31.01
N VAL A 199 5.15 4.50 -30.43
CA VAL A 199 5.34 3.25 -31.17
C VAL A 199 3.93 2.77 -31.52
N PRO A 200 3.60 2.57 -32.81
CA PRO A 200 2.31 1.99 -33.16
C PRO A 200 2.19 0.63 -32.51
N SER A 201 1.06 0.37 -31.86
CA SER A 201 0.70 -0.90 -31.24
C SER A 201 0.52 -1.99 -32.31
N ALA A 202 1.64 -2.54 -32.76
CA ALA A 202 1.72 -3.87 -33.35
C ALA A 202 2.68 -4.67 -32.46
N THR A 203 2.26 -5.74 -31.81
CA THR A 203 1.98 -7.00 -32.49
C THR A 203 1.08 -7.85 -31.60
N ARG A 204 -0.07 -8.28 -32.12
CA ARG A 204 -0.82 -9.43 -31.59
C ARG A 204 0.16 -10.60 -31.42
N CYS A 205 0.25 -11.18 -30.22
CA CYS A 205 0.83 -12.51 -30.08
C CYS A 205 0.00 -13.48 -30.95
N PRO A 206 0.61 -14.29 -31.83
CA PRO A 206 -0.13 -15.26 -32.61
C PRO A 206 -0.70 -16.32 -31.66
N SER A 207 -2.03 -16.47 -31.71
CA SER A 207 -2.72 -17.61 -31.13
C SER A 207 -2.10 -18.90 -31.67
N ARG A 208 -1.52 -19.72 -30.79
CA ARG A 208 -1.16 -21.10 -31.15
C ARG A 208 -2.45 -21.84 -31.47
N VAL A 209 -2.64 -22.13 -32.75
CA VAL A 209 -3.57 -23.15 -33.22
C VAL A 209 -3.03 -24.49 -32.75
N SER A 210 -3.72 -25.15 -31.82
CA SER A 210 -3.59 -26.59 -31.66
C SER A 210 -4.14 -27.24 -32.92
N LYS A 211 -3.29 -27.95 -33.65
CA LYS A 211 -3.75 -28.97 -34.59
C LYS A 211 -3.87 -30.28 -33.81
N ASP A 212 -4.96 -30.99 -34.10
CA ASP A 212 -5.26 -32.34 -33.66
C ASP A 212 -4.10 -33.33 -33.90
#